data_AF-A0A4R3PTD6-F1
#
_entry.id   AF-A0A4R3PTD6-F1
#
_cell.length_a   1.000
_cell.length_b   1.000
_cell.length_c   1.000
_cell.angle_alpha   90.00
_cell.angle_beta   90.00
_cell.angle_gamma   90.00
#
_symmetry.space_group_name_H-M   'P 1'
#
loop_
_entity.id
_entity.type
_entity.pdbx_description
1 polymer ?
#
loop_
_entity_poly.entity_id
_entity_poly.type
_entity_poly.pdbx_seq_one_letter_code
_entity_poly.pdbx_strand_id
1 'polypeptide(L)'
;MAGRYFDERTVGDRIAHDIRRTVTKADKLLFTTLSHNPQPLHLDADYAAGAEFGRIIVNGTFTFALTVGLSVGDITLGALVADLGYDTVTMPKPVFIGDTLHGN
;
A
#
# COMPACT_ATOMS: atom_id res chain seq x y z
N MET A 1 11.46 -3.65 16.15
CA MET A 1 11.08 -3.18 17.50
C MET A 1 9.58 -3.37 17.60
N ALA A 2 9.02 -3.82 18.73
CA ALA A 2 7.57 -3.87 18.88
C ALA A 2 7.02 -2.43 18.92
N GLY A 3 5.81 -2.21 18.41
CA GLY A 3 5.15 -0.90 18.48
C GLY A 3 4.93 -0.48 19.93
N ARG A 4 4.88 0.84 20.18
CA ARG A 4 4.54 1.38 21.50
C ARG A 4 3.08 1.07 21.86
N TYR A 5 2.83 0.75 23.12
CA TYR A 5 1.49 0.56 23.68
C TYR A 5 0.73 1.88 23.76
N PHE A 6 -0.59 1.80 23.97
CA PHE A 6 -1.51 2.94 23.91
C PHE A 6 -1.12 4.10 24.84
N ASP A 7 -0.68 3.80 26.05
CA ASP A 7 -0.29 4.75 27.10
C ASP A 7 1.09 5.38 26.87
N GLU A 8 1.87 4.85 25.93
CA GLU A 8 3.17 5.39 25.51
C GLU A 8 3.06 6.31 24.28
N ARG A 9 1.84 6.51 23.76
CA ARG A 9 1.55 7.35 22.59
C ARG A 9 1.11 8.74 23.00
N THR A 10 1.52 9.72 22.22
CA THR A 10 1.00 11.08 22.32
C THR A 10 0.37 11.54 21.01
N VAL A 11 -0.73 12.30 21.11
CA VAL A 11 -1.34 12.93 19.94
C VAL A 11 -0.30 13.83 19.28
N GLY A 12 -0.07 13.62 17.98
CA GLY A 12 0.95 14.35 17.21
C GLY A 12 2.27 13.60 17.03
N ASP A 13 2.41 12.38 17.55
CA ASP A 13 3.57 11.52 17.29
C ASP A 13 3.83 11.37 15.79
N ARG A 14 5.08 11.56 15.37
CA ARG A 14 5.55 11.32 13.99
C ARG A 14 6.53 10.16 14.01
N ILE A 15 6.32 9.19 13.14
CA ILE A 15 7.08 7.94 13.09
C ILE A 15 7.65 7.82 11.68
N ALA A 16 8.97 7.88 11.57
CA ALA A 16 9.64 7.53 10.33
C ALA A 16 9.69 5.99 10.22
N HIS A 17 9.16 5.45 9.14
CA HIS A 17 9.14 4.02 8.89
C HIS A 17 10.39 3.61 8.09
N ASP A 18 11.26 2.79 8.69
CA ASP A 18 12.52 2.38 8.06
C ASP A 18 12.32 1.42 6.88
N ILE A 19 11.19 0.71 6.86
CA ILE A 19 10.90 -0.28 5.82
C ILE A 19 10.49 0.43 4.53
N ARG A 20 11.18 0.07 3.46
CA ARG A 20 10.85 0.44 2.09
C ARG A 20 10.66 -0.80 1.24
N ARG A 21 9.74 -0.74 0.27
CA ARG A 21 9.44 -1.89 -0.59
C ARG A 21 9.20 -1.49 -2.03
N THR A 22 9.97 -2.10 -2.93
CA THR A 22 9.80 -1.97 -4.37
C THR A 22 8.65 -2.86 -4.85
N VAL A 23 7.74 -2.30 -5.64
CA VAL A 23 6.61 -3.00 -6.22
C VAL A 23 7.06 -3.79 -7.44
N THR A 24 6.76 -5.08 -7.46
CA THR A 24 7.17 -5.99 -8.53
C THR A 24 5.99 -6.41 -9.41
N LYS A 25 6.29 -7.06 -10.54
CA LYS A 25 5.28 -7.70 -11.40
C LYS A 25 4.48 -8.76 -10.63
N ALA A 26 5.16 -9.52 -9.77
CA ALA A 26 4.55 -10.60 -9.00
C ALA A 26 3.53 -10.04 -8.00
N ASP A 27 3.87 -8.95 -7.31
CA ASP A 27 2.96 -8.28 -6.37
C ASP A 27 1.66 -7.85 -7.03
N LYS A 28 1.80 -7.14 -8.16
CA LYS A 28 0.65 -6.65 -8.93
C LYS A 28 -0.23 -7.81 -9.37
N LEU A 29 0.37 -8.85 -9.97
CA LEU A 29 -0.37 -10.00 -10.46
C LEU A 29 -1.08 -10.73 -9.32
N LEU A 30 -0.33 -11.12 -8.29
CA LEU A 30 -0.85 -11.88 -7.15
C LEU A 30 -2.01 -11.14 -6.49
N PHE A 31 -1.85 -9.86 -6.16
CA PHE A 31 -2.88 -9.13 -5.45
C PHE A 31 -4.13 -8.92 -6.32
N THR A 32 -3.95 -8.55 -7.58
CA THR A 32 -5.08 -8.27 -8.50
C THR A 32 -5.92 -9.51 -8.75
N THR A 33 -5.29 -10.69 -8.87
CA THR A 33 -6.00 -11.96 -9.05
C THR A 33 -6.61 -12.46 -7.75
N LEU A 34 -5.88 -12.36 -6.64
CA LEU A 34 -6.36 -12.76 -5.31
C LEU A 34 -7.59 -11.93 -4.88
N SER A 35 -7.60 -10.64 -5.19
CA SER A 35 -8.72 -9.75 -4.88
C SER A 35 -9.86 -9.83 -5.91
N HIS A 36 -9.75 -10.68 -6.93
CA HIS A 36 -10.68 -10.77 -8.06
C HIS A 36 -11.04 -9.40 -8.65
N ASN A 37 -10.03 -8.55 -8.90
CA ASN A 37 -10.25 -7.24 -9.52
C ASN A 37 -10.02 -7.35 -11.05
N PRO A 38 -11.07 -7.32 -11.89
CA PRO A 38 -10.95 -7.52 -13.33
C PRO A 38 -10.60 -6.24 -14.11
N GLN A 39 -10.26 -5.14 -13.43
CA GLN A 39 -10.00 -3.85 -14.08
C GLN A 39 -8.84 -3.94 -15.10
N PRO A 40 -9.08 -3.72 -16.41
CA PRO A 40 -8.08 -3.87 -17.47
C PRO A 40 -6.85 -2.97 -17.29
N LEU A 41 -6.97 -1.81 -16.64
CA LEU A 41 -5.81 -0.94 -16.31
C LEU A 41 -4.69 -1.66 -15.53
N HIS A 42 -5.00 -2.79 -14.88
CA HIS A 42 -4.05 -3.59 -14.11
C HIS A 42 -3.58 -4.86 -14.83
N LEU A 43 -4.25 -5.29 -15.89
CA LEU A 43 -4.08 -6.64 -16.47
C LEU A 43 -3.81 -6.65 -17.98
N ASP A 44 -4.33 -5.67 -18.72
CA ASP A 44 -4.28 -5.62 -20.18
C ASP A 44 -3.36 -4.48 -20.63
N ALA A 45 -2.21 -4.85 -21.22
CA ALA A 45 -1.21 -3.89 -21.66
C ALA A 45 -1.67 -3.08 -22.88
N ASP A 46 -2.47 -3.66 -23.76
CA ASP A 46 -2.96 -3.01 -24.97
C ASP A 46 -4.04 -1.98 -24.59
N TYR A 47 -4.96 -2.36 -23.70
CA TYR A 47 -5.92 -1.43 -23.12
C TYR A 47 -5.21 -0.27 -22.40
N ALA A 48 -4.24 -0.57 -21.54
CA ALA A 48 -3.57 0.44 -20.74
C ALA A 48 -2.70 1.39 -21.58
N ALA A 49 -2.18 0.94 -22.73
CA ALA A 49 -1.43 1.79 -23.66
C ALA A 49 -2.30 2.91 -24.28
N GLY A 50 -3.60 2.66 -24.47
CA GLY A 50 -4.56 3.66 -24.95
C GLY A 50 -5.23 4.50 -23.85
N ALA A 51 -4.98 4.19 -22.58
CA ALA A 51 -5.55 4.89 -21.44
C ALA A 51 -4.69 6.09 -20.99
N GLU A 52 -5.19 6.88 -20.04
CA GLU A 52 -4.57 8.12 -19.55
C GLU A 52 -3.08 7.98 -19.16
N PHE A 53 -2.71 6.86 -18.52
CA PHE A 53 -1.34 6.66 -18.05
C PHE A 53 -0.42 5.98 -19.08
N GLY A 54 -0.94 5.56 -20.23
CA GLY A 54 -0.18 4.95 -21.34
C GLY A 54 0.54 3.63 -21.02
N ARG A 55 0.28 3.03 -19.85
CA ARG A 55 0.85 1.76 -19.40
C ARG A 55 0.08 1.22 -18.20
N ILE A 56 0.30 -0.06 -17.90
CA ILE A 56 -0.25 -0.73 -16.72
C ILE A 56 0.08 0.04 -15.44
N ILE A 57 -0.95 0.29 -14.63
CA ILE A 57 -0.84 0.80 -13.26
C ILE A 57 -1.12 -0.32 -12.26
N VAL A 58 -0.56 -0.20 -11.07
CA VAL A 58 -0.77 -1.15 -9.97
C VAL A 58 -2.13 -0.91 -9.32
N ASN A 59 -2.79 -1.98 -8.89
CA ASN A 59 -4.06 -1.91 -8.19
C ASN A 59 -3.95 -1.01 -6.94
N GLY A 60 -4.82 0.00 -6.84
CA GLY A 60 -4.79 0.96 -5.74
C GLY A 60 -4.98 0.32 -4.36
N THR A 61 -5.78 -0.74 -4.24
CA THR A 61 -5.97 -1.43 -2.95
C THR A 61 -4.74 -2.23 -2.54
N PHE A 62 -3.91 -2.68 -3.49
CA PHE A 62 -2.58 -3.22 -3.18
C PHE A 62 -1.68 -2.12 -2.63
N THR A 63 -1.64 -0.94 -3.27
CA THR A 63 -0.85 0.20 -2.80
C THR A 63 -1.22 0.56 -1.38
N PHE A 64 -2.52 0.64 -1.09
CA PHE A 64 -3.04 0.89 0.26
C PHE A 64 -2.58 -0.18 1.26
N ALA A 65 -2.83 -1.46 0.96
CA ALA A 65 -2.48 -2.58 1.84
C ALA A 65 -0.96 -2.65 2.11
N LEU A 66 -0.14 -2.37 1.09
CA LEU A 66 1.30 -2.29 1.23
C LEU A 66 1.71 -1.17 2.18
N THR A 67 1.18 0.05 2.03
CA THR A 67 1.51 1.17 2.92
C THR A 67 1.10 0.90 4.36
N VAL A 68 -0.08 0.31 4.61
CA VAL A 68 -0.47 -0.14 5.95
C VAL A 68 0.55 -1.14 6.49
N GLY A 69 0.91 -2.14 5.69
CA GLY A 69 1.90 -3.16 6.04
C GLY A 69 3.28 -2.60 6.42
N LEU A 70 3.75 -1.54 5.75
CA LEU A 70 5.02 -0.88 6.08
C LEU A 70 5.01 -0.29 7.50
N SER A 71 3.84 0.16 7.97
CA SER A 71 3.70 0.79 9.28
C SER A 71 3.55 -0.21 10.45
N VAL A 72 3.23 -1.47 10.15
CA VAL A 72 2.87 -2.47 11.18
C VAL A 72 3.96 -2.63 12.24
N GLY A 73 5.22 -2.71 11.83
CA GLY A 73 6.35 -2.87 12.76
C GLY A 73 6.41 -1.78 13.82
N ASP A 74 6.12 -0.54 13.45
CA ASP A 74 6.31 0.62 14.34
C ASP A 74 5.02 1.03 15.07
N ILE A 75 3.85 0.66 14.53
CA ILE A 75 2.56 1.09 15.06
C ILE A 75 1.88 -0.03 15.85
N THR A 76 1.72 -1.21 15.27
CA THR A 76 0.73 -2.19 15.71
C THR A 76 1.31 -3.53 16.13
N LEU A 77 2.53 -3.87 15.72
CA LEU A 77 3.14 -5.17 15.97
C LEU A 77 3.31 -5.42 17.48
N GLY A 78 2.52 -6.35 18.01
CA GLY A 78 2.52 -6.75 19.42
C GLY A 78 1.62 -5.91 20.35
N ALA A 79 1.06 -4.81 19.87
CA ALA A 79 0.21 -3.90 20.66
C ALA A 79 -1.24 -3.83 20.17
N LEU A 80 -1.51 -4.22 18.92
CA LEU A 80 -2.84 -4.11 18.31
C LEU A 80 -3.80 -5.21 18.75
N VAL A 81 -5.02 -4.81 19.10
CA VAL A 81 -6.15 -5.73 19.26
C VAL A 81 -6.87 -5.96 17.93
N ALA A 82 -7.25 -4.87 17.25
CA ALA A 82 -7.89 -4.91 15.93
C ALA A 82 -7.71 -3.58 15.19
N ASP A 83 -7.63 -3.64 13.87
CA ASP A 83 -7.76 -2.47 13.00
C ASP A 83 -9.25 -2.27 12.68
N LEU A 84 -9.83 -1.17 13.15
CA LEU A 84 -11.28 -0.96 13.15
C LEU A 84 -11.79 -0.21 11.93
N GLY A 85 -10.90 0.40 11.14
CA GLY A 85 -11.28 1.10 9.94
C GLY A 85 -10.33 2.22 9.54
N TYR A 86 -10.60 2.79 8.38
CA TYR A 86 -9.85 3.87 7.78
C TYR A 86 -10.80 5.03 7.52
N ASP A 87 -10.37 6.25 7.82
CA ASP A 87 -11.19 7.45 7.64
C ASP A 87 -11.11 7.95 6.19
N THR A 88 -9.96 8.51 5.80
CA THR A 88 -9.73 9.02 4.45
C THR A 88 -8.58 8.28 3.78
N VAL A 89 -8.83 7.71 2.59
CA VAL A 89 -7.82 7.08 1.73
C VAL A 89 -7.82 7.77 0.37
N THR A 90 -6.69 8.35 -0.01
CA THR A 90 -6.52 9.02 -1.30
C THR A 90 -5.36 8.41 -2.07
N MET A 91 -5.51 8.26 -3.39
CA MET A 91 -4.48 7.80 -4.31
C MET A 91 -4.02 8.97 -5.19
N PRO A 92 -3.11 9.83 -4.71
CA PRO A 92 -2.79 11.09 -5.41
C PRO A 92 -2.02 10.88 -6.71
N LYS A 93 -1.35 9.72 -6.86
CA LYS A 93 -0.57 9.35 -8.04
C LYS A 93 -0.71 7.85 -8.30
N PRO A 94 -0.71 7.41 -9.58
CA PRO A 94 -0.62 5.99 -9.88
C PRO A 94 0.72 5.43 -9.40
N VAL A 95 0.69 4.16 -8.99
CA VAL A 95 1.91 3.40 -8.69
C VAL A 95 2.20 2.48 -9.86
N PHE A 96 3.46 2.39 -10.23
CA PHE A 96 3.96 1.53 -11.29
C PHE A 96 4.84 0.42 -10.74
N ILE A 97 4.95 -0.67 -11.51
CA ILE A 97 5.99 -1.67 -11.27
C ILE A 97 7.37 -1.00 -11.34
N GLY A 98 8.20 -1.24 -10.33
CA GLY A 98 9.51 -0.61 -10.15
C GLY A 98 9.51 0.54 -9.14
N ASP A 99 8.36 1.11 -8.81
CA ASP A 99 8.27 2.15 -7.78
C ASP A 99 8.58 1.57 -6.41
N THR A 100 9.21 2.37 -5.54
CA THR A 100 9.48 1.98 -4.15
C THR A 100 8.65 2.82 -3.21
N LEU A 101 7.77 2.18 -2.45
CA LEU A 101 6.97 2.82 -1.42
C LEU A 101 7.74 2.83 -0.09
N HIS A 102 7.58 3.92 0.66
CA HIS A 102 8.14 4.13 2.00
C HIS A 102 7.20 5.04 2.80
N GLY A 103 7.24 4.91 4.13
CA GLY A 103 6.59 5.85 5.04
C GLY A 103 7.52 7.04 5.33
N ASN A 104 6.95 8.20 5.69
CA ASN A 104 7.70 9.41 6.05
C ASN A 104 7.68 9.64 7.55
#